data_AF-A0A9E5VZ03-F1
#
_entry.id   AF-A0A9E5VZ03-F1
#
_cell.length_a   1.000
_cell.length_b   1.000
_cell.length_c   1.000
_cell.angle_alpha   90.00
_cell.angle_beta   90.00
_cell.angle_gamma   90.00
#
_symmetry.space_group_name_H-M   'P 1'
#
loop_
_entity.id
_entity.type
_entity.pdbx_description
1 polymer ?
#
loop_
_entity_poly.entity_id
_entity_poly.type
_entity_poly.pdbx_seq_one_letter_code
_entity_poly.pdbx_strand_id
1 'polypeptide(L)'
;MNKENKTANKADHKKAYAVLFALGAVFFLIYAIFGGAFSQGEINKTFFVLCDASFIPAMLYIVTGLVIVIANDGFFDAFTYASRKFSYLINKDYEDKLKKDEPFHEYKKNRHRANVPAKPVLLTGFCFLVLSSLCLLAFYKL
;
A
#
# COMPACT_ATOMS: atom_id res chain seq x y z
N MET A 1 17.16 -16.68 21.23
CA MET A 1 16.03 -15.98 20.58
C MET A 1 14.83 -16.93 20.51
N ASN A 2 13.82 -16.71 21.36
CA ASN A 2 12.83 -17.70 21.83
C ASN A 2 11.72 -18.05 20.79
N LYS A 3 11.36 -19.34 20.66
CA LYS A 3 10.36 -19.88 19.72
C LYS A 3 8.95 -19.32 19.97
N GLU A 4 8.62 -18.93 21.20
CA GLU A 4 7.33 -18.32 21.56
C GLU A 4 7.10 -16.94 20.93
N ASN A 5 8.18 -16.18 20.69
CA ASN A 5 8.08 -14.86 20.07
C ASN A 5 7.77 -14.96 18.55
N LYS A 6 8.06 -16.11 17.92
CA LYS A 6 7.72 -16.39 16.51
C LYS A 6 6.25 -16.76 16.32
N THR A 7 5.61 -17.39 17.31
CA THR A 7 4.21 -17.84 17.21
C THR A 7 3.21 -16.71 17.47
N ALA A 8 3.51 -15.81 18.42
CA ALA A 8 2.69 -14.61 18.66
C ALA A 8 2.68 -13.66 17.44
N ASN A 9 3.84 -13.39 16.85
CA ASN A 9 3.98 -12.54 15.67
C ASN A 9 3.26 -13.12 14.42
N LYS A 10 3.28 -14.45 14.25
CA LYS A 10 2.53 -15.12 13.18
C LYS A 10 1.01 -15.01 13.33
N ALA A 11 0.49 -14.98 14.56
CA ALA A 11 -0.95 -14.87 14.81
C ALA A 11 -1.50 -13.48 14.47
N ASP A 12 -0.72 -12.42 14.72
CA ASP A 12 -1.09 -11.05 14.37
C ASP A 12 -1.07 -10.81 12.85
N HIS A 13 -0.11 -11.40 12.13
CA HIS A 13 -0.12 -11.31 10.67
C HIS A 13 -1.36 -11.95 10.06
N LYS A 14 -1.81 -13.12 10.54
CA LYS A 14 -3.03 -13.79 10.04
C LYS A 14 -4.28 -12.92 10.20
N LYS A 15 -4.41 -12.22 11.34
CA LYS A 15 -5.50 -11.27 11.57
C LYS A 15 -5.40 -10.08 10.61
N ALA A 16 -4.21 -9.57 10.34
CA ALA A 16 -3.99 -8.50 9.38
C ALA A 16 -4.39 -8.90 7.94
N TYR A 17 -4.04 -10.12 7.50
CA TYR A 17 -4.49 -10.64 6.21
C TYR A 17 -6.02 -10.70 6.11
N ALA A 18 -6.69 -11.19 7.17
CA ALA A 18 -8.14 -11.31 7.19
C ALA A 18 -8.84 -9.94 7.16
N VAL A 19 -8.34 -8.96 7.91
CA VAL A 19 -8.89 -7.59 7.93
C VAL A 19 -8.71 -6.90 6.58
N LEU A 20 -7.52 -6.99 5.98
CA LEU A 20 -7.24 -6.40 4.66
C LEU A 20 -8.11 -7.06 3.58
N PHE A 21 -8.25 -8.39 3.61
CA PHE A 21 -9.11 -9.10 2.67
C PHE A 21 -10.59 -8.71 2.83
N ALA A 22 -11.08 -8.64 4.07
CA ALA A 22 -12.45 -8.22 4.36
C ALA A 22 -12.71 -6.79 3.89
N LEU A 23 -11.79 -5.86 4.11
CA LEU A 23 -11.91 -4.49 3.64
C LEU A 23 -11.96 -4.43 2.11
N GLY A 24 -11.08 -5.17 1.41
CA GLY A 24 -11.10 -5.26 -0.05
C GLY A 24 -12.40 -5.87 -0.59
N ALA A 25 -12.94 -6.89 0.08
CA ALA A 25 -14.22 -7.50 -0.26
C ALA A 25 -15.40 -6.53 -0.09
N VAL A 26 -15.37 -5.69 0.96
CA VAL A 26 -16.39 -4.64 1.15
C VAL A 26 -16.32 -3.62 0.03
N PHE A 27 -15.13 -3.15 -0.36
CA PHE A 27 -14.98 -2.24 -1.52
C PHE A 27 -15.50 -2.86 -2.81
N PHE A 28 -15.19 -4.14 -3.05
CA PHE A 28 -15.71 -4.89 -4.20
C PHE A 28 -17.24 -4.95 -4.19
N LEU A 29 -17.86 -5.30 -3.06
CA LEU A 29 -19.32 -5.39 -2.93
C LEU A 29 -20.00 -4.04 -3.13
N ILE A 30 -19.45 -2.97 -2.56
CA ILE A 30 -19.97 -1.61 -2.77
C ILE A 30 -19.95 -1.29 -4.27
N TYR A 31 -18.81 -1.47 -4.93
CA TYR A 31 -18.70 -1.18 -6.36
C TYR A 31 -19.61 -2.07 -7.23
N ALA A 32 -19.79 -3.34 -6.88
CA ALA A 32 -20.67 -4.25 -7.62
C ALA A 32 -22.15 -3.83 -7.51
N ILE A 33 -22.58 -3.33 -6.35
CA ILE A 33 -23.94 -2.81 -6.15
C ILE A 33 -24.14 -1.49 -6.90
N PHE A 34 -23.20 -0.53 -6.76
CA PHE A 34 -23.28 0.77 -7.41
C PHE A 34 -23.13 0.69 -8.94
N GLY A 35 -22.31 -0.23 -9.44
CA GLY A 35 -22.14 -0.50 -10.87
C GLY A 35 -23.32 -1.23 -11.50
N GLY A 36 -24.34 -1.60 -10.70
CA GLY A 36 -25.56 -2.20 -11.20
C GLY A 36 -25.36 -3.59 -11.80
N ALA A 37 -24.40 -4.37 -11.30
CA ALA A 37 -24.05 -5.70 -11.84
C ALA A 37 -25.27 -6.63 -12.00
N PHE A 38 -26.31 -6.44 -11.19
CA PHE A 38 -27.56 -7.21 -11.17
C PHE A 38 -28.71 -6.58 -11.97
N SER A 39 -28.58 -5.35 -12.46
CA SER A 39 -29.60 -4.63 -13.22
C SER A 39 -29.38 -4.70 -14.74
N GLN A 40 -28.17 -5.11 -15.15
CA GLN A 40 -27.80 -5.19 -16.56
C GLN A 40 -28.14 -6.59 -17.11
N GLY A 41 -29.10 -6.67 -18.02
CA GLY A 41 -29.48 -7.93 -18.70
C GLY A 41 -28.43 -8.44 -19.70
N GLU A 42 -27.35 -7.69 -19.92
CA GLU A 42 -26.23 -8.08 -20.78
C GLU A 42 -25.07 -8.63 -19.96
N ILE A 43 -24.79 -9.91 -20.14
CA ILE A 43 -23.72 -10.68 -19.47
C ILE A 43 -22.36 -9.95 -19.57
N ASN A 44 -22.08 -9.37 -20.74
CA ASN A 44 -20.83 -8.64 -21.00
C ASN A 44 -20.65 -7.43 -20.09
N LYS A 45 -21.70 -6.63 -19.89
CA LYS A 45 -21.59 -5.45 -19.03
C LYS A 45 -21.49 -5.80 -17.55
N THR A 46 -22.08 -6.92 -17.12
CA THR A 46 -21.90 -7.44 -15.76
C THR A 46 -20.43 -7.81 -15.51
N PHE A 47 -19.79 -8.56 -16.41
CA PHE A 47 -18.37 -8.91 -16.26
C PHE A 47 -17.44 -7.69 -16.28
N PHE A 48 -17.75 -6.68 -17.09
CA PHE A 48 -17.02 -5.42 -17.09
C PHE A 48 -17.05 -4.74 -15.70
N VAL A 49 -18.23 -4.62 -15.10
CA VAL A 49 -18.41 -4.03 -13.76
C VAL A 49 -17.68 -4.84 -12.68
N LEU A 50 -17.70 -6.18 -12.75
CA LEU A 50 -16.95 -7.01 -11.80
C LEU A 50 -15.42 -6.86 -11.94
N CYS A 51 -14.93 -6.70 -13.17
CA CYS A 51 -13.51 -6.47 -13.44
C CYS A 51 -13.05 -5.14 -12.81
N ASP A 52 -13.77 -4.05 -13.05
CA ASP A 52 -13.45 -2.74 -12.47
C ASP A 52 -13.56 -2.74 -10.94
N ALA A 53 -14.61 -3.37 -10.41
CA ALA A 53 -14.84 -3.48 -8.97
C ALA A 53 -13.70 -4.22 -8.23
N SER A 54 -13.07 -5.19 -8.89
CA SER A 54 -11.95 -5.95 -8.32
C SER A 54 -10.58 -5.30 -8.58
N PHE A 55 -10.45 -4.50 -9.64
CA PHE A 55 -9.22 -3.81 -10.00
C PHE A 55 -8.88 -2.67 -9.02
N ILE A 56 -9.90 -1.90 -8.59
CA ILE A 56 -9.73 -0.77 -7.67
C ILE A 56 -9.05 -1.17 -6.34
N PRO A 57 -9.56 -2.16 -5.57
CA PRO A 57 -8.91 -2.58 -4.34
C PRO A 57 -7.54 -3.22 -4.60
N ALA A 58 -7.36 -3.91 -5.74
CA ALA A 58 -6.06 -4.47 -6.12
C ALA A 58 -4.99 -3.38 -6.23
N MET A 59 -5.28 -2.32 -6.99
CA MET A 59 -4.36 -1.19 -7.17
C MET A 59 -4.10 -0.45 -5.87
N LEU A 60 -5.13 -0.21 -5.07
CA LEU A 60 -5.00 0.49 -3.78
C LEU A 60 -4.03 -0.26 -2.84
N TYR A 61 -4.17 -1.58 -2.74
CA TYR A 61 -3.25 -2.40 -1.93
C TYR A 61 -1.84 -2.49 -2.52
N ILE A 62 -1.69 -2.64 -3.84
CA ILE A 62 -0.36 -2.71 -4.45
C ILE A 62 0.41 -1.40 -4.25
N VAL A 63 -0.23 -0.26 -4.53
CA VAL A 63 0.38 1.07 -4.36
C VAL A 63 0.73 1.29 -2.89
N THR A 64 -0.19 1.02 -1.96
CA THR A 64 0.07 1.16 -0.53
C THR A 64 1.22 0.26 -0.08
N GLY A 65 1.23 -1.00 -0.54
CA GLY A 65 2.29 -1.95 -0.24
C GLY A 65 3.66 -1.50 -0.73
N LEU A 66 3.74 -0.96 -1.96
CA LEU A 66 4.97 -0.42 -2.53
C LEU A 66 5.44 0.83 -1.77
N VAL A 67 4.52 1.73 -1.40
CA VAL A 67 4.84 2.91 -0.58
C VAL A 67 5.43 2.49 0.77
N ILE A 68 4.89 1.42 1.41
CA ILE A 68 5.45 0.91 2.66
C ILE A 68 6.87 0.35 2.45
N VAL A 69 7.13 -0.36 1.35
CA VAL A 69 8.48 -0.85 1.02
C VAL A 69 9.46 0.31 0.88
N ILE A 70 9.11 1.30 0.07
CA ILE A 70 9.91 2.51 -0.16
C ILE A 70 10.12 3.29 1.14
N ALA A 71 9.10 3.36 2.00
CA ALA A 71 9.17 4.03 3.29
C ALA A 71 10.09 3.31 4.27
N ASN A 72 10.06 1.98 4.32
CA ASN A 72 10.93 1.19 5.18
C ASN A 72 12.41 1.30 4.76
N ASP A 73 12.70 1.50 3.47
CA ASP A 73 14.07 1.73 2.98
C ASP A 73 14.62 3.12 3.35
N GLY A 74 13.79 3.99 3.96
CA GLY A 74 14.17 5.32 4.42
C GLY A 74 14.12 6.39 3.32
N PHE A 75 13.43 6.13 2.20
CA PHE A 75 13.25 7.11 1.13
C PHE A 75 12.57 8.38 1.62
N PHE A 76 11.48 8.26 2.39
CA PHE A 76 10.80 9.42 2.95
C PHE A 76 11.64 10.17 3.99
N ASP A 77 12.56 9.49 4.69
CA ASP A 77 13.51 10.16 5.60
C ASP A 77 14.54 10.98 4.82
N ALA A 78 15.07 10.44 3.73
CA ALA A 78 15.94 11.16 2.81
C ALA A 78 15.21 12.35 2.16
N PHE A 79 13.96 12.14 1.72
CA PHE A 79 13.13 13.19 1.12
C PHE A 79 12.83 14.32 2.10
N THR A 80 12.48 14.00 3.36
CA THR A 80 12.22 15.00 4.40
C THR A 80 13.49 15.77 4.78
N TYR A 81 14.63 15.08 4.85
CA TYR A 81 15.92 15.74 5.09
C TYR A 81 16.27 16.70 3.95
N ALA A 82 16.09 16.26 2.70
CA ALA A 82 16.35 17.07 1.51
C ALA A 82 15.40 18.28 1.43
N SER A 83 14.09 18.10 1.69
CA SER A 83 13.13 19.20 1.67
C SER A 83 13.42 20.23 2.75
N ARG A 84 13.77 19.79 3.97
CA ARG A 84 14.18 20.68 5.06
C ARG A 84 15.42 21.50 4.69
N LYS A 85 16.43 20.85 4.10
CA LYS A 85 17.65 21.51 3.61
C LYS A 85 17.35 22.51 2.49
N PHE A 86 16.44 22.15 1.57
CA PHE A 86 15.99 23.04 0.50
C PHE A 86 15.25 24.28 1.03
N SER A 87 14.37 24.11 2.02
CA SER A 87 13.70 25.22 2.69
C SER A 87 14.69 26.16 3.40
N TYR A 88 15.79 25.64 3.93
CA TYR A 88 16.84 26.48 4.52
C TYR A 88 17.64 27.27 3.48
N LEU A 89 17.88 26.70 2.30
CA LEU A 89 18.56 27.42 1.21
C LEU A 89 17.74 28.59 0.65
N ILE A 90 16.41 28.53 0.75
CA ILE A 90 15.51 29.60 0.31
C ILE A 90 15.47 30.75 1.33
N ASN A 91 15.68 30.48 2.62
CA ASN A 91 15.67 31.50 3.67
C ASN A 91 17.09 32.04 3.91
N LYS A 92 17.31 33.30 3.51
CA LYS A 92 18.61 33.98 3.47
C LYS A 92 19.32 34.18 4.83
N ASP A 93 18.61 34.03 5.95
CA ASP A 93 19.10 34.35 7.31
C ASP A 93 19.68 33.16 8.11
N TYR A 94 20.06 32.05 7.46
CA TYR A 94 20.27 30.79 8.19
C TYR A 94 21.55 30.00 7.88
N GLU A 95 22.64 30.66 7.45
CA GLU A 95 23.95 30.01 7.31
C GLU A 95 24.43 29.29 8.59
N ASP A 96 24.09 29.81 9.77
CA ASP A 96 24.47 29.20 11.06
C ASP A 96 23.68 27.93 11.41
N LYS A 97 22.45 27.77 10.90
CA LYS A 97 21.65 26.55 11.17
C LYS A 97 22.01 25.41 10.22
N LEU A 98 22.38 25.71 8.98
CA LEU A 98 22.86 24.73 8.00
C LEU A 98 24.18 24.06 8.42
N LYS A 99 25.05 24.76 9.14
CA LYS A 99 26.28 24.19 9.73
C LYS A 99 26.04 23.34 10.98
N LYS A 100 24.91 23.53 11.65
CA LYS A 100 24.53 22.83 12.89
C LYS A 100 23.72 21.56 12.63
N ASP A 101 23.15 21.41 11.43
CA ASP A 101 22.41 20.20 11.07
C ASP A 101 23.37 19.01 10.93
N GLU A 102 23.15 17.99 11.76
CA GLU A 102 23.92 16.74 11.76
C GLU A 102 23.96 16.10 10.36
N PRO A 103 25.09 15.47 9.97
CA PRO A 103 25.18 14.74 8.72
C PRO A 103 24.07 13.68 8.65
N PHE A 104 23.50 13.45 7.47
CA PHE A 104 22.36 12.53 7.24
C PHE A 104 22.52 11.15 7.90
N HIS A 105 23.77 10.69 8.03
CA HIS A 105 24.11 9.44 8.72
C HIS A 105 23.69 9.43 10.21
N GLU A 106 23.92 10.52 10.95
CA GLU A 106 23.50 10.65 12.35
C GLU A 106 21.99 10.82 12.48
N TYR A 107 21.37 11.60 11.56
CA TYR A 107 19.92 11.70 11.46
C TYR A 107 19.24 10.34 11.28
N LYS A 108 19.80 9.48 10.41
CA LYS A 108 19.28 8.12 10.17
C LYS A 108 19.51 7.19 11.37
N LYS A 109 20.64 7.33 12.07
CA LYS A 109 20.96 6.54 13.27
C LYS A 109 20.03 6.85 14.44
N ASN A 110 19.63 8.11 14.60
CA ASN A 110 18.74 8.52 15.68
C ASN A 110 17.26 8.19 15.41
N ARG A 111 16.90 7.89 14.15
CA ARG A 111 15.53 7.61 13.72
C ARG A 111 15.30 6.10 13.51
N HIS A 112 15.43 5.31 14.57
CA HIS A 112 15.04 3.89 14.53
C HIS A 112 13.51 3.76 14.52
N ARG A 113 12.90 3.61 13.34
CA ARG A 113 11.49 3.20 13.23
C ARG A 113 11.38 1.69 13.09
N ALA A 114 10.37 1.12 13.74
CA ALA A 114 9.98 -0.27 13.49
C ALA A 114 9.47 -0.41 12.05
N ASN A 115 10.01 -1.38 11.30
CA ASN A 115 9.56 -1.66 9.94
C ASN A 115 8.11 -2.11 9.95
N VAL A 116 7.29 -1.51 9.10
CA VAL A 116 5.90 -1.92 8.91
C VAL A 116 5.87 -3.09 7.92
N PRO A 117 5.17 -4.20 8.21
CA PRO A 117 5.13 -5.36 7.33
C PRO A 117 4.36 -5.05 6.03
N ALA A 118 5.07 -4.84 4.92
CA ALA A 118 4.47 -4.60 3.60
C ALA A 118 3.93 -5.88 2.93
N LYS A 119 4.51 -7.04 3.27
CA LYS A 119 4.17 -8.34 2.68
C LYS A 119 2.66 -8.67 2.70
N PRO A 120 1.93 -8.51 3.83
CA PRO A 120 0.52 -8.82 3.84
C PRO A 120 -0.31 -7.97 2.87
N VAL A 121 -0.01 -6.67 2.80
CA VAL A 121 -0.71 -5.72 1.93
C VAL A 121 -0.46 -6.01 0.46
N LEU A 122 0.79 -6.29 0.09
CA LEU A 122 1.17 -6.62 -1.28
C LEU A 122 0.54 -7.95 -1.73
N LEU A 123 0.56 -8.98 -0.88
CA LEU A 123 0.00 -10.28 -1.23
C LEU A 123 -1.52 -10.19 -1.42
N THR A 124 -2.23 -9.47 -0.55
CA THR A 124 -3.68 -9.25 -0.72
C THR A 124 -3.99 -8.49 -2.01
N GLY A 125 -3.22 -7.45 -2.34
CA GLY A 125 -3.39 -6.72 -3.59
C GLY A 125 -3.16 -7.59 -4.82
N PHE A 126 -2.14 -8.45 -4.79
CA PHE A 126 -1.85 -9.38 -5.88
C PHE A 126 -2.97 -10.42 -6.07
N CYS A 127 -3.58 -10.92 -4.99
CA CYS A 127 -4.74 -11.80 -5.09
C CYS A 127 -5.92 -11.14 -5.80
N PHE A 128 -6.26 -9.89 -5.45
CA PHE A 128 -7.33 -9.14 -6.13
C PHE A 128 -6.96 -8.81 -7.58
N LEU A 129 -5.68 -8.55 -7.88
CA LEU A 129 -5.21 -8.30 -9.25
C LEU A 129 -5.38 -9.54 -10.12
N VAL A 130 -4.98 -10.71 -9.62
CA VAL A 130 -5.16 -11.99 -10.33
C VAL A 130 -6.64 -12.25 -10.57
N LEU A 131 -7.50 -12.02 -9.58
CA LEU A 131 -8.95 -12.18 -9.73
C LEU A 131 -9.52 -11.25 -10.81
N SER A 132 -9.12 -9.97 -10.80
CA SER A 132 -9.51 -8.99 -11.82
C SER A 132 -9.04 -9.41 -13.22
N SER A 133 -7.79 -9.86 -13.33
CA SER A 133 -7.21 -10.31 -14.60
C SER A 133 -7.90 -11.57 -15.15
N LEU A 134 -8.28 -12.52 -14.29
CA LEU A 134 -9.09 -13.67 -14.67
C LEU A 134 -10.49 -13.26 -15.16
N CYS A 135 -11.10 -12.28 -14.50
CA CYS A 135 -12.40 -11.73 -14.91
C CYS A 135 -12.32 -11.06 -16.29
N LEU A 136 -11.25 -10.29 -16.54
CA LEU A 136 -10.96 -9.68 -17.83
C LEU A 136 -10.77 -10.72 -18.95
N LEU A 137 -10.01 -11.78 -18.67
CA LEU A 137 -9.79 -12.87 -19.64
C LEU A 137 -11.09 -13.61 -19.96
N ALA A 138 -11.95 -13.82 -18.97
CA ALA A 138 -13.27 -14.40 -19.18
C ALA A 138 -14.17 -13.49 -20.04
N PHE A 139 -14.12 -12.17 -19.82
CA PHE A 139 -14.83 -11.19 -20.66
C PHE A 139 -14.33 -11.19 -22.11
N TYR A 140 -13.02 -11.27 -22.36
CA TYR A 140 -12.47 -11.24 -23.71
C TYR A 140 -12.70 -12.55 -24.50
N LYS A 141 -12.96 -13.65 -23.80
CA LYS A 141 -13.24 -14.97 -24.39
C LYS A 141 -14.74 -15.20 -24.65
N LEU A 142 -15.62 -14.33 -24.14
CA LEU A 142 -17.07 -14.34 -24.36
C LEU A 142 -17.46 -13.41 -25.51
#